data_AF-A0AB38YJ21-F1
#
_entry.id   AF-A0AB38YJ21-F1
#
_cell.length_a   1.000
_cell.length_b   1.000
_cell.length_c   1.000
_cell.angle_alpha   90.00
_cell.angle_beta   90.00
_cell.angle_gamma   90.00
#
_symmetry.space_group_name_H-M   'P 1'
#
loop_
_entity.id
_entity.type
_entity.pdbx_description
1 polymer ?
#
loop_
_entity_poly.entity_id
_entity_poly.type
_entity_poly.pdbx_seq_one_letter_code
_entity_poly.pdbx_strand_id
1 'polypeptide(L)'
;MHSEAVFFFTDGQVSKEMLYSEFAAVLDGVVPLPHFSNTVVMAVYLQLDEQLNVTALVFFVLAFDRVGRVDPKWNVPLREMAARGKPGPRLGRTSPALICRTQGPTRFLEHLWEPFGRAVHDPYREIERVLRRNRLGLMPARALVDDDVPVLTSVAVDDPSSGARLAVMERELKAARERVRHYQHRDEQWQRKVRGLEQELEAVQQNLQSAKALNQRLEQHVRQLKAEYSKRLKAKKRAEAG
;
A
#
# COMPACT_ATOMS: atom_id res chain seq x y z
N MET A 1 16.04 24.05 9.92
CA MET A 1 15.47 22.81 10.51
C MET A 1 14.69 22.08 9.41
N HIS A 2 14.96 20.80 9.15
CA HIS A 2 14.26 20.07 8.08
C HIS A 2 13.11 19.25 8.65
N SER A 3 11.95 19.30 8.01
CA SER A 3 10.81 18.44 8.36
C SER A 3 10.89 17.14 7.58
N GLU A 4 10.53 16.02 8.23
CA GLU A 4 10.69 14.69 7.67
C GLU A 4 9.37 13.91 7.74
N ALA A 5 8.98 13.32 6.62
CA ALA A 5 7.71 12.63 6.48
C ALA A 5 7.86 11.34 5.66
N VAL A 6 6.88 10.45 5.81
CA VAL A 6 6.75 9.23 5.03
C VAL A 6 5.34 9.13 4.48
N PHE A 7 5.22 8.91 3.17
CA PHE A 7 3.94 8.68 2.51
C PHE A 7 3.87 7.25 1.99
N PHE A 8 2.74 6.58 2.26
CA PHE A 8 2.45 5.25 1.74
C PHE A 8 1.52 5.34 0.55
N PHE A 9 1.79 4.53 -0.47
CA PHE A 9 1.05 4.47 -1.72
C PHE A 9 0.22 3.19 -1.80
N THR A 10 -1.02 3.35 -2.27
CA THR A 10 -1.92 2.26 -2.62
C THR A 10 -2.65 2.66 -3.90
N ASP A 11 -2.69 1.78 -4.90
CA ASP A 11 -3.29 2.05 -6.21
C ASP A 11 -2.78 3.34 -6.90
N GLY A 12 -1.50 3.69 -6.67
CA GLY A 12 -0.88 4.88 -7.25
C GLY A 12 -1.25 6.21 -6.58
N GLN A 13 -1.98 6.17 -5.46
CA GLN A 13 -2.32 7.34 -4.65
C GLN A 13 -1.74 7.23 -3.25
N VAL A 14 -1.49 8.36 -2.59
CA VAL A 14 -1.07 8.37 -1.19
C VAL A 14 -2.26 8.01 -0.30
N SER A 15 -2.18 6.86 0.36
CA SER A 15 -3.21 6.32 1.24
C SER A 15 -2.99 6.69 2.71
N LYS A 16 -1.73 6.89 3.11
CA LYS A 16 -1.37 7.30 4.47
C LYS A 16 -0.18 8.25 4.46
N GLU A 17 -0.23 9.24 5.35
CA GLU A 17 0.83 10.21 5.60
C GLU A 17 1.18 10.12 7.08
N MET A 18 2.47 10.17 7.43
CA MET A 18 2.93 10.21 8.82
C MET A 18 4.26 10.95 8.92
N LEU A 19 4.56 11.47 10.11
CA LEU A 19 5.88 12.01 10.42
C LEU A 19 6.92 10.89 10.47
N TYR A 20 8.19 11.22 10.23
CA TYR A 20 9.25 10.21 10.35
C TYR A 20 9.37 9.63 11.77
N SER A 21 9.10 10.42 12.81
CA SER A 21 9.07 9.95 14.21
C SER A 21 7.97 8.90 14.44
N GLU A 22 6.79 9.10 13.85
CA GLU A 22 5.69 8.14 13.89
C GLU A 22 6.05 6.86 13.13
N PHE A 23 6.70 7.02 11.97
CA PHE A 23 7.20 5.89 11.19
C PHE A 23 8.25 5.07 11.95
N ALA A 24 9.17 5.71 12.67
CA ALA A 24 10.15 5.01 13.51
C ALA A 24 9.46 4.14 14.57
N ALA A 25 8.39 4.64 15.21
CA ALA A 25 7.61 3.85 16.16
C ALA A 25 6.90 2.63 15.52
N VAL A 26 6.54 2.73 14.24
CA VAL A 26 6.00 1.59 13.46
C VAL A 26 7.09 0.56 13.19
N LEU A 27 8.32 0.99 12.86
CA LEU A 27 9.47 0.11 12.64
C LEU A 27 9.89 -0.62 13.92
N ASP A 28 9.85 0.06 15.06
CA ASP A 28 10.16 -0.53 16.37
C ASP A 28 9.07 -1.52 16.85
N GLY A 29 7.98 -1.68 16.08
CA GLY A 29 6.90 -2.61 16.38
C GLY A 29 6.03 -2.19 17.56
N VAL A 30 6.12 -0.92 17.99
CA VAL A 30 5.30 -0.33 19.04
C VAL A 30 3.88 -0.11 18.54
N VAL A 31 3.73 0.28 17.26
CA VAL A 31 2.44 0.54 16.63
C VAL A 31 2.23 -0.36 15.41
N PRO A 32 1.35 -1.38 15.49
CA PRO A 32 0.98 -2.15 14.32
C PRO A 32 0.10 -1.33 13.38
N LEU A 33 0.15 -1.63 12.09
CA LEU A 33 -0.73 -1.08 11.06
C LEU A 33 -1.55 -2.20 10.41
N PRO A 34 -2.65 -2.65 11.05
CA PRO A 34 -3.45 -3.79 10.57
C PRO A 34 -4.07 -3.57 9.18
N HIS A 35 -4.25 -2.31 8.79
CA HIS A 35 -4.76 -1.96 7.47
C HIS A 35 -3.84 -2.41 6.33
N PHE A 36 -2.55 -2.61 6.60
CA PHE A 36 -1.56 -3.10 5.65
C PHE A 36 -1.16 -4.56 5.90
N SER A 37 -1.87 -5.29 6.76
CA SER A 37 -1.54 -6.68 7.08
C SER A 37 -1.41 -7.57 5.84
N ASN A 38 -0.34 -8.35 5.79
CA ASN A 38 -0.02 -9.27 4.69
C ASN A 38 0.07 -8.59 3.31
N THR A 39 0.52 -7.33 3.28
CA THR A 39 0.74 -6.57 2.04
C THR A 39 2.16 -6.05 1.93
N VAL A 40 2.59 -5.79 0.69
CA VAL A 40 3.81 -5.01 0.41
C VAL A 40 3.36 -3.65 -0.05
N VAL A 41 3.77 -2.62 0.68
CA VAL A 41 3.37 -1.24 0.46
C VAL A 41 4.53 -0.47 -0.13
N MET A 42 4.26 0.27 -1.21
CA MET A 42 5.19 1.24 -1.75
C MET A 42 5.15 2.51 -0.90
N ALA A 43 6.30 3.02 -0.51
CA ALA A 43 6.42 4.20 0.33
C ALA A 43 7.48 5.17 -0.22
N VAL A 44 7.38 6.43 0.17
CA VAL A 44 8.40 7.43 -0.09
C VAL A 44 8.72 8.19 1.19
N TYR A 45 10.01 8.33 1.45
CA TYR A 45 10.53 9.18 2.51
C TYR A 45 10.86 10.55 1.91
N LEU A 46 10.49 11.62 2.61
CA LEU A 46 10.67 12.99 2.15
C LEU A 46 11.40 13.81 3.21
N GLN A 47 12.31 14.66 2.74
CA GLN A 47 12.85 15.77 3.52
C GLN A 47 12.34 17.08 2.93
N LEU A 48 11.93 17.98 3.81
CA LEU A 48 11.35 19.27 3.48
C LEU A 48 12.20 20.38 4.09
N ASP A 49 12.38 21.46 3.34
CA ASP A 49 12.98 22.69 3.87
C ASP A 49 11.97 23.50 4.70
N GLU A 50 12.45 24.64 5.21
CA GLU A 50 11.67 25.57 6.02
C GLU A 50 10.54 26.27 5.24
N GLN A 51 10.49 26.11 3.93
CA GLN A 51 9.43 26.61 3.05
C GLN A 51 8.55 25.47 2.51
N LEU A 52 8.68 24.26 3.07
CA LEU A 52 7.97 23.05 2.64
C LEU A 52 8.29 22.60 1.20
N ASN A 53 9.42 23.02 0.64
CA ASN A 53 9.91 22.45 -0.61
C ASN A 53 10.58 21.10 -0.33
N VAL A 54 10.36 20.14 -1.22
CA VAL A 54 11.01 18.83 -1.14
C VAL A 54 12.49 18.97 -1.48
N THR A 55 13.36 18.59 -0.54
CA THR A 55 14.82 18.60 -0.71
C THR A 55 15.38 17.21 -1.01
N ALA A 56 14.73 16.16 -0.51
CA ALA A 56 15.11 14.77 -0.81
C ALA A 56 13.91 13.82 -0.85
N LEU A 57 14.04 12.77 -1.66
CA LEU A 57 13.08 11.68 -1.85
C LEU A 57 13.82 10.34 -1.87
N VAL A 58 13.36 9.39 -1.05
CA VAL A 58 13.83 8.00 -1.11
C VAL A 58 12.62 7.09 -1.31
N PHE A 59 12.58 6.37 -2.43
CA PHE A 59 11.49 5.47 -2.79
C PHE A 59 11.79 4.05 -2.33
N PHE A 60 11.00 3.55 -1.38
CA PHE A 60 11.22 2.25 -0.74
C PHE A 60 9.94 1.41 -0.61
N VAL A 61 10.09 0.12 -0.38
CA VAL A 61 8.97 -0.79 -0.13
C VAL A 61 9.06 -1.36 1.28
N LEU A 62 7.90 -1.60 1.88
CA LEU A 62 7.74 -2.22 3.18
C LEU A 62 6.87 -3.46 3.05
N ALA A 63 7.33 -4.57 3.58
CA ALA A 63 6.52 -5.76 3.75
C ALA A 63 5.93 -5.77 5.17
N PHE A 64 4.62 -5.99 5.25
CA PHE A 64 3.91 -6.12 6.51
C PHE A 64 3.51 -7.57 6.75
N ASP A 65 3.67 -8.04 7.98
CA ASP A 65 3.26 -9.37 8.42
C ASP A 65 1.74 -9.49 8.58
N ARG A 66 1.27 -10.64 9.06
CA ARG A 66 -0.15 -10.94 9.27
C ARG A 66 -0.83 -10.04 10.31
N VAL A 67 -0.05 -9.43 11.20
CA VAL A 67 -0.53 -8.56 12.29
C VAL A 67 -0.36 -7.08 11.93
N GLY A 68 0.24 -6.79 10.77
CA GLY A 68 0.51 -5.42 10.32
C GLY A 68 1.78 -4.82 10.93
N ARG A 69 2.74 -5.64 11.35
CA ARG A 69 4.10 -5.20 11.73
C ARG A 69 5.01 -5.24 10.52
N VAL A 70 5.96 -4.33 10.48
CA VAL A 70 6.99 -4.33 9.43
C VAL A 70 7.94 -5.52 9.64
N ASP A 71 8.44 -6.10 8.54
CA ASP A 71 9.48 -7.13 8.59
C ASP A 71 10.68 -6.66 9.45
N PRO A 72 11.04 -7.37 10.54
CA PRO A 72 12.17 -7.00 11.40
C PRO A 72 13.53 -6.95 10.68
N LYS A 73 13.64 -7.58 9.51
CA LYS A 73 14.86 -7.54 8.68
C LYS A 73 15.03 -6.23 7.93
N TRP A 74 13.97 -5.41 7.85
CA TRP A 74 14.02 -4.14 7.15
C TRP A 74 14.87 -3.12 7.94
N ASN A 75 15.98 -2.69 7.36
CA ASN A 75 16.96 -1.83 8.02
C ASN A 75 17.54 -0.74 7.09
N VAL A 76 16.71 -0.23 6.17
CA VAL A 76 17.14 0.73 5.16
C VAL A 76 17.44 2.11 5.81
N PRO A 77 18.66 2.67 5.68
CA PRO A 77 19.05 3.93 6.30
C PRO A 77 18.57 5.13 5.47
N LEU A 78 17.27 5.43 5.56
CA LEU A 78 16.60 6.46 4.75
C LEU A 78 17.28 7.84 4.80
N ARG A 79 17.72 8.30 5.98
CA ARG A 79 18.40 9.60 6.17
C ARG A 79 19.74 9.67 5.45
N GLU A 80 20.58 8.64 5.60
CA GLU A 80 21.89 8.59 4.94
C GLU A 80 21.75 8.46 3.42
N MET A 81 20.73 7.73 2.98
CA MET A 81 20.38 7.61 1.57
C MET A 81 19.97 8.96 0.98
N ALA A 82 19.07 9.68 1.66
CA ALA A 82 18.64 11.01 1.23
C ALA A 82 19.83 11.98 1.06
N ALA A 83 20.80 11.93 1.97
CA ALA A 83 22.01 12.76 1.89
C ALA A 83 22.95 12.42 0.71
N ARG A 84 22.89 11.19 0.19
CA ARG A 84 23.74 10.72 -0.93
C ARG A 84 22.98 10.66 -2.26
N GLY A 85 21.72 11.09 -2.29
CA GLY A 85 20.88 11.04 -3.47
C GLY A 85 21.41 11.91 -4.60
N LYS A 86 21.09 11.52 -5.84
CA LYS A 86 21.44 12.32 -7.03
C LYS A 86 20.29 13.28 -7.34
N PRO A 87 20.54 14.45 -7.96
CA PRO A 87 19.46 15.36 -8.34
C PRO A 87 18.40 14.65 -9.19
N GLY A 88 17.15 14.70 -8.73
CA GLY A 88 15.99 14.09 -9.36
C GLY A 88 15.21 15.06 -10.27
N PRO A 89 14.03 14.63 -10.76
CA PRO A 89 13.15 15.49 -11.54
C PRO A 89 12.67 16.68 -10.69
N ARG A 90 12.35 17.79 -11.35
CA ARG A 90 11.87 19.00 -10.68
C ARG A 90 10.52 18.73 -9.99
N LEU A 91 10.44 19.06 -8.72
CA LEU A 91 9.23 19.01 -7.89
C LEU A 91 8.95 20.41 -7.35
N GLY A 92 7.86 21.05 -7.80
CA GLY A 92 7.59 22.45 -7.51
C GLY A 92 8.75 23.37 -7.89
N ARG A 93 9.40 23.97 -6.88
CA ARG A 93 10.48 24.97 -7.07
C ARG A 93 11.89 24.37 -7.01
N THR A 94 12.04 23.12 -6.61
CA THR A 94 13.33 22.47 -6.34
C THR A 94 13.52 21.20 -7.17
N SER A 95 14.76 20.74 -7.30
CA SER A 95 15.10 19.41 -7.81
C SER A 95 15.62 18.58 -6.62
N PRO A 96 14.77 17.79 -5.96
CA PRO A 96 15.18 17.05 -4.76
C PRO A 96 16.24 16.00 -5.08
N ALA A 97 17.09 15.71 -4.11
CA ALA A 97 17.95 14.53 -4.13
C ALA A 97 17.07 13.28 -4.16
N LEU A 98 17.23 12.45 -5.18
CA LEU A 98 16.43 11.26 -5.42
C LEU A 98 17.29 10.01 -5.17
N ILE A 99 16.69 9.04 -4.49
CA ILE A 99 17.11 7.64 -4.53
C ILE A 99 15.91 6.75 -4.87
N CYS A 100 16.07 6.00 -5.95
CA CYS A 100 15.18 4.92 -6.37
C CYS A 100 15.99 3.65 -6.63
N ARG A 101 15.33 2.55 -7.01
CA ARG A 101 15.98 1.24 -7.19
C ARG A 101 17.22 1.28 -8.10
N THR A 102 17.20 2.02 -9.20
CA THR A 102 18.32 2.16 -10.16
C THR A 102 19.48 3.01 -9.64
N GLN A 103 19.22 3.87 -8.66
CA GLN A 103 20.20 4.81 -8.09
C GLN A 103 20.69 4.38 -6.70
N GLY A 104 20.04 3.39 -6.09
CA GLY A 104 20.33 2.93 -4.75
C GLY A 104 21.56 2.03 -4.64
N PRO A 105 22.11 1.86 -3.42
CA PRO A 105 23.17 0.90 -3.15
C PRO A 105 22.70 -0.54 -3.37
N THR A 106 23.58 -1.40 -3.90
CA THR A 106 23.29 -2.81 -4.23
C THR A 106 22.66 -3.59 -3.07
N ARG A 107 23.07 -3.29 -1.83
CA ARG A 107 22.60 -3.98 -0.62
C ARG A 107 21.11 -3.79 -0.30
N PHE A 108 20.47 -2.75 -0.81
CA PHE A 108 19.07 -2.42 -0.48
C PHE A 108 18.14 -2.39 -1.70
N LEU A 109 18.59 -2.88 -2.85
CA LEU A 109 17.82 -2.80 -4.11
C LEU A 109 16.44 -3.48 -4.02
N GLU A 110 16.33 -4.56 -3.26
CA GLU A 110 15.06 -5.27 -3.04
C GLU A 110 14.03 -4.47 -2.23
N HIS A 111 14.51 -3.51 -1.44
CA HIS A 111 13.69 -2.62 -0.63
C HIS A 111 13.43 -1.27 -1.30
N LEU A 112 13.87 -1.07 -2.55
CA LEU A 112 13.66 0.15 -3.30
C LEU A 112 12.73 -0.09 -4.49
N TRP A 113 11.93 0.91 -4.85
CA TRP A 113 11.09 0.87 -6.05
C TRP A 113 11.37 2.01 -7.01
N GLU A 114 10.82 1.89 -8.21
CA GLU A 114 11.00 2.86 -9.29
C GLU A 114 9.73 3.72 -9.48
N PRO A 115 9.81 5.04 -9.31
CA PRO A 115 8.67 5.93 -9.52
C PRO A 115 8.34 6.17 -11.01
N PHE A 116 9.24 5.83 -11.94
CA PHE A 116 9.11 6.11 -13.38
C PHE A 116 8.47 4.98 -14.21
N GLY A 117 7.73 4.06 -13.60
CA GLY A 117 7.03 3.00 -14.34
C GLY A 117 5.87 3.54 -15.21
N ARG A 118 5.33 2.71 -16.12
CA ARG A 118 4.03 2.94 -16.82
C ARG A 118 2.86 2.92 -15.83
N ALA A 119 2.92 3.71 -14.77
CA ALA A 119 1.83 3.89 -13.83
C ALA A 119 0.82 4.86 -14.46
N VAL A 120 -0.46 4.57 -14.28
CA VAL A 120 -1.57 5.47 -14.67
C VAL A 120 -1.51 6.78 -13.88
N HIS A 121 -0.81 6.79 -12.74
CA HIS A 121 -0.63 7.92 -11.84
C HIS A 121 0.85 8.26 -11.64
N ASP A 122 1.18 9.54 -11.80
CA ASP A 122 2.52 10.08 -11.57
C ASP A 122 2.73 10.30 -10.05
N PRO A 123 3.63 9.54 -9.40
CA PRO A 123 3.86 9.63 -7.95
C PRO A 123 4.38 11.00 -7.52
N TYR A 124 5.10 11.71 -8.41
CA TYR A 124 5.62 13.05 -8.12
C TYR A 124 4.49 14.07 -7.99
N ARG A 125 3.53 14.05 -8.92
CA ARG A 125 2.33 14.90 -8.86
C ARG A 125 1.49 14.59 -7.63
N GLU A 126 1.41 13.32 -7.24
CA GLU A 126 0.67 12.90 -6.07
C GLU A 126 1.30 13.44 -4.78
N ILE A 127 2.63 13.36 -4.66
CA ILE A 127 3.38 13.95 -3.53
C ILE A 127 3.10 15.45 -3.43
N GLU A 128 3.19 16.19 -4.53
CA GLU A 128 2.88 17.63 -4.50
C GLU A 128 1.43 17.91 -4.11
N ARG A 129 0.48 17.13 -4.62
CA ARG A 129 -0.94 17.26 -4.30
C ARG A 129 -1.19 17.03 -2.80
N VAL A 130 -0.45 16.12 -2.19
CA VAL A 130 -0.54 15.82 -0.77
C VAL A 130 0.09 16.94 0.07
N LEU A 131 1.31 17.37 -0.27
CA LEU A 131 1.99 18.46 0.42
C LEU A 131 1.17 19.77 0.37
N ARG A 132 0.51 20.07 -0.75
CA ARG A 132 -0.39 21.23 -0.86
C ARG A 132 -1.60 21.17 0.08
N ARG A 133 -2.06 19.96 0.43
CA ARG A 133 -3.14 19.79 1.43
C ARG A 133 -2.64 19.94 2.86
N ASN A 134 -1.34 19.76 3.06
CA ASN A 134 -0.62 19.92 4.33
C ASN A 134 -1.33 19.28 5.53
N ARG A 135 -1.77 18.02 5.40
CA ARG A 135 -2.49 17.32 6.46
C ARG A 135 -1.66 17.07 7.72
N LEU A 136 -0.34 16.97 7.55
CA LEU A 136 0.62 16.85 8.64
C LEU A 136 0.85 18.18 9.39
N GLY A 137 0.21 19.28 8.97
CA GLY A 137 0.32 20.57 9.64
C GLY A 137 1.73 21.14 9.65
N LEU A 138 2.54 20.80 8.64
CA LEU A 138 3.92 21.25 8.55
C LEU A 138 3.91 22.76 8.36
N MET A 139 4.43 23.51 9.33
CA MET A 139 4.48 24.96 9.26
C MET A 139 5.83 25.37 8.64
N PRO A 140 5.83 26.30 7.68
CA PRO A 140 7.07 26.95 7.26
C PRO A 140 7.69 27.62 8.49
N ALA A 141 9.00 27.43 8.74
CA ALA A 141 9.66 28.05 9.89
C ALA A 141 9.55 29.59 9.88
N ARG A 142 9.30 30.17 8.70
CA ARG A 142 9.04 31.61 8.51
C ARG A 142 7.72 32.10 9.11
N ALA A 143 6.82 31.20 9.54
CA ALA A 143 5.63 31.54 10.32
C ALA A 143 5.90 31.56 11.85
N LEU A 144 7.12 31.20 12.28
CA LEU A 144 7.54 31.21 13.68
C LEU A 144 8.38 32.45 14.04
N VAL A 145 8.54 33.38 13.11
CA VAL A 145 9.11 34.72 13.32
C VAL A 145 8.03 35.77 13.09
N ASP A 146 6.96 35.67 13.87
CA ASP A 146 6.28 36.84 14.42
C ASP A 146 6.21 36.57 15.92
N ASP A 147 7.30 36.94 16.60
CA ASP A 147 7.34 37.07 18.05
C ASP A 147 6.62 38.40 18.36
N ASP A 148 5.30 38.34 18.44
CA ASP A 148 4.53 39.26 19.26
C ASP A 148 3.63 38.39 20.13
N VAL A 149 4.18 37.96 21.26
CA VAL A 149 3.45 37.33 22.35
C VAL A 149 2.41 38.34 22.83
N PRO A 150 1.09 38.16 22.61
CA PRO A 150 0.11 39.03 23.23
C PRO A 150 0.04 38.60 24.68
N VAL A 151 0.57 39.46 25.56
CA VAL A 151 0.32 39.40 27.00
C VAL A 151 -1.18 39.25 27.20
N LEU A 152 -1.58 38.25 27.99
CA LEU A 152 -2.96 38.01 28.41
C LEU A 152 -3.44 39.18 29.28
N THR A 153 -3.80 40.30 28.66
CA THR A 153 -4.75 41.24 29.24
C THR A 153 -6.14 40.70 28.98
N SER A 154 -6.77 40.23 30.05
CA SER A 154 -8.19 40.00 30.15
C SER A 154 -8.95 41.24 29.67
N VAL A 155 -9.49 41.18 28.47
CA VAL A 155 -10.56 42.08 28.03
C VAL A 155 -11.62 41.20 27.40
N ALA A 156 -12.77 41.16 28.06
CA ALA A 156 -14.00 40.61 27.50
C ALA A 156 -14.28 41.33 26.17
N VAL A 157 -14.41 40.58 25.09
CA VAL A 157 -14.92 41.10 23.82
C VAL A 157 -15.81 40.04 23.18
N ASP A 158 -17.09 40.36 23.09
CA ASP A 158 -18.06 39.68 22.22
C ASP A 158 -17.50 39.58 20.79
N ASP A 159 -17.29 38.34 20.29
CA ASP A 159 -16.83 38.09 18.93
C ASP A 159 -17.87 37.29 18.12
N PRO A 160 -18.45 37.88 17.04
CA PRO A 160 -19.33 37.19 16.09
C PRO A 160 -18.68 36.02 15.32
N SER A 161 -17.35 35.80 15.45
CA SER A 161 -16.59 34.82 14.65
C SER A 161 -16.78 33.34 15.03
N SER A 162 -17.44 33.02 16.14
CA SER A 162 -17.68 31.62 16.57
C SER A 162 -18.62 30.86 15.63
N GLY A 163 -19.63 31.52 15.04
CA GLY A 163 -20.57 30.87 14.13
C GLY A 163 -19.96 30.45 12.79
N ALA A 164 -19.02 31.26 12.27
CA ALA A 164 -18.35 30.98 11.00
C ALA A 164 -17.40 29.77 11.10
N ARG A 165 -16.68 29.62 12.23
CA ARG A 165 -15.80 28.46 12.47
C ARG A 165 -16.59 27.16 12.65
N LEU A 166 -17.73 27.22 13.35
CA LEU A 166 -18.63 26.07 13.49
C LEU A 166 -19.22 25.63 12.15
N ALA A 167 -19.62 26.57 11.29
CA ALA A 167 -20.16 26.26 9.96
C ALA A 167 -19.12 25.64 9.01
N VAL A 168 -17.85 26.05 9.09
CA VAL A 168 -16.75 25.43 8.34
C VAL A 168 -16.52 23.99 8.84
N MET A 169 -16.49 23.80 10.16
CA MET A 169 -16.26 22.49 10.76
C MET A 169 -17.42 21.49 10.49
N GLU A 170 -18.67 21.96 10.46
CA GLU A 170 -19.82 21.13 10.06
C GLU A 170 -19.77 20.68 8.60
N ARG A 171 -19.31 21.56 7.69
CA ARG A 171 -19.12 21.20 6.27
C ARG A 171 -18.02 20.16 6.11
N GLU A 172 -16.94 20.29 6.86
CA GLU A 172 -15.84 19.32 6.86
C GLU A 172 -16.26 17.97 7.44
N LEU A 173 -17.04 17.97 8.53
CA LEU A 173 -17.58 16.75 9.12
C LEU A 173 -18.57 16.05 8.19
N LYS A 174 -19.40 16.81 7.48
CA LYS A 174 -20.32 16.28 6.46
C LYS A 174 -19.56 15.66 5.29
N ALA A 175 -18.55 16.36 4.76
CA ALA A 175 -17.68 15.83 3.72
C ALA A 175 -16.88 14.59 4.20
N ALA A 176 -16.46 14.55 5.46
CA ALA A 176 -15.81 13.37 6.05
C ALA A 176 -16.76 12.18 6.15
N ARG A 177 -18.02 12.39 6.59
CA ARG A 177 -19.06 11.36 6.64
C ARG A 177 -19.40 10.82 5.26
N GLU A 178 -19.50 11.68 4.25
CA GLU A 178 -19.75 11.28 2.87
C GLU A 178 -18.59 10.44 2.31
N ARG A 179 -17.34 10.79 2.63
CA ARG A 179 -16.17 9.96 2.28
C ARG A 179 -16.22 8.60 2.97
N VAL A 180 -16.52 8.55 4.27
CA VAL A 180 -16.65 7.28 5.01
C VAL A 180 -17.74 6.40 4.39
N ARG A 181 -18.89 6.98 4.04
CA ARG A 181 -19.97 6.25 3.33
C ARG A 181 -19.51 5.73 1.97
N HIS A 182 -18.74 6.52 1.23
CA HIS A 182 -18.19 6.10 -0.05
C HIS A 182 -17.23 4.91 0.11
N TYR A 183 -16.35 4.95 1.12
CA TYR A 183 -15.45 3.83 1.42
C TYR A 183 -16.22 2.59 1.89
N GLN A 184 -17.22 2.76 2.77
CA GLN A 184 -18.09 1.66 3.21
C GLN A 184 -18.82 1.01 2.02
N HIS A 185 -19.36 1.81 1.11
CA HIS A 185 -20.03 1.29 -0.08
C HIS A 185 -19.06 0.54 -1.01
N ARG A 186 -17.83 1.07 -1.20
CA ARG A 186 -16.79 0.37 -1.97
C ARG A 186 -16.38 -0.94 -1.29
N ASP A 187 -16.28 -0.96 0.04
CA ASP A 187 -15.91 -2.15 0.81
C ASP A 187 -17.00 -3.22 0.69
N GLU A 188 -18.27 -2.85 0.82
CA GLU A 188 -19.40 -3.76 0.59
C GLU A 188 -19.40 -4.33 -0.83
N GLN A 189 -19.11 -3.50 -1.85
CA GLN A 189 -18.98 -3.98 -3.22
C GLN A 189 -17.80 -4.94 -3.39
N TRP A 190 -16.66 -4.65 -2.75
CA TRP A 190 -15.49 -5.52 -2.76
C TRP A 190 -15.77 -6.86 -2.09
N GLN A 191 -16.41 -6.84 -0.91
CA GLN A 191 -16.80 -8.06 -0.21
C GLN A 191 -17.79 -8.90 -1.04
N ARG A 192 -18.72 -8.27 -1.77
CA ARG A 192 -19.61 -9.00 -2.70
C ARG A 192 -18.82 -9.66 -3.83
N LYS A 193 -17.84 -8.97 -4.41
CA LYS A 193 -16.97 -9.53 -5.46
C LYS A 193 -16.13 -10.68 -4.93
N VAL A 194 -15.51 -10.52 -3.76
CA VAL A 194 -14.71 -11.57 -3.11
C VAL A 194 -15.57 -12.81 -2.87
N ARG A 195 -16.76 -12.64 -2.26
CA ARG A 195 -17.69 -13.76 -2.07
C ARG A 195 -18.11 -14.43 -3.38
N GLY A 196 -18.31 -13.65 -4.44
CA GLY A 196 -18.61 -14.19 -5.77
C GLY A 196 -17.45 -15.02 -6.35
N LEU A 197 -16.23 -14.50 -6.26
CA LEU A 197 -15.02 -15.21 -6.70
C LEU A 197 -14.75 -16.47 -5.87
N GLU A 198 -15.03 -16.43 -4.57
CA GLU A 198 -14.94 -17.60 -3.68
C GLU A 198 -15.93 -18.69 -4.12
N GLN A 199 -17.18 -18.32 -4.40
CA GLN A 199 -18.19 -19.25 -4.93
C GLN A 199 -17.80 -19.82 -6.29
N GLU A 200 -17.25 -19.00 -7.19
CA GLU A 200 -16.74 -19.46 -8.48
C GLU A 200 -15.57 -20.44 -8.31
N LEU A 201 -14.64 -20.15 -7.41
CA LEU A 201 -13.51 -21.03 -7.12
C LEU A 201 -13.99 -22.37 -6.55
N GLU A 202 -14.94 -22.36 -5.62
CA GLU A 202 -15.55 -23.57 -5.08
C GLU A 202 -16.25 -24.39 -6.17
N ALA A 203 -17.01 -23.75 -7.05
CA ALA A 203 -17.67 -24.42 -8.17
C ALA A 203 -16.66 -25.05 -9.14
N VAL A 204 -15.57 -24.34 -9.47
CA VAL A 204 -14.49 -24.87 -10.31
C VAL A 204 -13.78 -26.04 -9.63
N GLN A 205 -13.54 -25.96 -8.32
CA GLN A 205 -12.94 -27.06 -7.56
C GLN A 205 -13.84 -28.31 -7.55
N GLN A 206 -15.15 -28.13 -7.34
CA GLN A 206 -16.11 -29.23 -7.40
C GLN A 206 -16.16 -29.88 -8.80
N ASN A 207 -16.17 -29.06 -9.86
CA ASN A 207 -16.12 -29.55 -11.24
C ASN A 207 -14.82 -30.32 -11.54
N LEU A 208 -13.69 -29.85 -11.04
CA LEU A 208 -12.42 -30.56 -11.17
C LEU A 208 -12.45 -31.91 -10.43
N GLN A 209 -13.02 -31.94 -9.22
CA GLN A 209 -13.16 -33.18 -8.45
C GLN A 209 -14.08 -34.19 -9.15
N SER A 210 -15.22 -33.74 -9.69
CA SER A 210 -16.15 -34.62 -10.43
C SER A 210 -15.51 -35.15 -11.72
N ALA A 211 -14.79 -34.31 -12.46
CA ALA A 211 -14.04 -34.72 -13.65
C ALA A 211 -12.93 -35.73 -13.31
N LYS A 212 -12.19 -35.53 -12.21
CA LYS A 212 -11.19 -36.49 -11.72
C LYS A 212 -11.83 -37.83 -11.36
N ALA A 213 -12.96 -37.83 -10.66
CA ALA A 213 -13.68 -39.05 -10.31
C ALA A 213 -14.17 -39.81 -11.56
N LEU A 214 -14.65 -39.10 -12.59
CA LEU A 214 -15.03 -39.70 -13.86
C LEU A 214 -13.82 -40.34 -14.56
N ASN A 215 -12.69 -39.63 -14.64
CA ASN A 215 -11.47 -40.16 -15.24
C ASN A 215 -10.99 -41.42 -14.52
N GLN A 216 -11.03 -41.44 -13.19
CA GLN A 216 -10.67 -42.65 -12.42
C GLN A 216 -11.59 -43.83 -12.73
N ARG A 217 -12.90 -43.60 -12.89
CA ARG A 217 -13.86 -44.65 -13.30
C ARG A 217 -13.56 -45.17 -14.70
N LEU A 218 -13.28 -44.26 -15.66
CA LEU A 218 -12.91 -44.64 -17.02
C LEU A 218 -11.62 -45.46 -17.04
N GLU A 219 -10.60 -45.07 -16.27
CA GLU A 219 -9.35 -45.82 -16.14
C GLU A 219 -9.56 -47.21 -15.52
N GLN A 220 -10.45 -47.34 -14.54
CA GLN A 220 -10.83 -48.63 -13.98
C GLN A 220 -11.52 -49.50 -15.03
N HIS A 221 -12.43 -48.92 -15.82
CA HIS A 221 -13.13 -49.65 -16.88
C HIS A 221 -12.20 -50.10 -17.99
N VAL A 222 -11.26 -49.25 -18.42
CA VAL A 222 -10.21 -49.62 -19.38
C VAL A 222 -9.33 -50.74 -18.83
N ARG A 223 -8.98 -50.70 -17.54
CA ARG A 223 -8.23 -51.79 -16.88
C ARG A 223 -9.01 -53.11 -16.88
N GLN A 224 -10.31 -53.07 -16.57
CA GLN A 224 -11.18 -54.25 -16.61
C GLN A 224 -11.25 -54.85 -18.01
N LEU A 225 -11.53 -54.03 -19.02
CA LEU A 225 -11.57 -54.48 -20.42
C LEU A 225 -10.24 -55.10 -20.85
N LYS A 226 -9.11 -54.46 -20.56
CA LYS A 226 -7.78 -55.02 -20.85
C LYS A 226 -7.57 -56.38 -20.18
N ALA A 227 -8.01 -56.53 -18.93
CA ALA A 227 -7.93 -57.80 -18.21
C ALA A 227 -8.81 -58.89 -18.86
N GLU A 228 -10.05 -58.57 -19.25
CA GLU A 228 -10.95 -59.49 -19.95
C GLU A 228 -10.40 -59.92 -21.31
N TYR A 229 -9.91 -58.97 -22.11
CA TYR A 229 -9.25 -59.26 -23.38
C TYR A 229 -8.04 -60.17 -23.18
N SER A 230 -7.20 -59.90 -22.17
CA SER A 230 -6.05 -60.75 -21.87
C SER A 230 -6.43 -62.18 -21.49
N LYS A 231 -7.53 -62.37 -20.74
CA LYS A 231 -8.07 -63.68 -20.38
C LYS A 231 -8.59 -64.42 -21.61
N ARG A 232 -9.38 -63.74 -22.46
CA ARG A 232 -9.90 -64.30 -23.72
C ARG A 232 -8.78 -64.73 -24.67
N LEU A 233 -7.72 -63.92 -24.79
CA LEU A 233 -6.56 -64.24 -25.62
C LEU A 233 -5.82 -65.48 -25.10
N LYS A 234 -5.62 -65.59 -23.78
CA LYS A 234 -5.02 -66.78 -23.15
C LYS A 234 -5.89 -68.03 -23.33
N ALA A 235 -7.21 -67.90 -23.25
CA ALA A 235 -8.15 -69.02 -23.47
C ALA A 235 -8.10 -69.53 -24.92
N LYS A 236 -8.11 -68.63 -25.91
CA LYS A 236 -7.95 -69.00 -27.32
C LYS A 236 -6.63 -69.73 -27.58
N LYS A 237 -5.51 -69.19 -27.09
CA LYS A 237 -4.19 -69.83 -27.24
C LYS A 237 -4.11 -71.22 -26.58
N ARG A 238 -4.83 -71.45 -25.48
CA ARG A 238 -4.92 -72.78 -24.85
C ARG A 238 -5.75 -73.75 -25.66
N ALA A 239 -6.84 -73.30 -26.28
CA ALA A 239 -7.69 -74.13 -27.13
C ALA A 239 -7.03 -74.49 -28.48
N GLU A 240 -6.10 -73.67 -28.96
CA GLU A 240 -5.32 -73.95 -30.18
C GLU A 240 -4.10 -74.87 -29.95
N ALA A 241 -3.72 -75.14 -28.69
CA ALA A 241 -2.52 -75.89 -28.32
C ALA A 241 -2.78 -77.29 -27.74
N GLY A 242 -4.05 -77.69 -27.60
CA GLY A 242 -4.47 -79.04 -27.16
C GLY A 242 -5.35 -79.67 -28.22
#